data_AF-A0A523PTD1-F1
#
_entry.id   AF-A0A523PTD1-F1
#
_cell.length_a   1.000
_cell.length_b   1.000
_cell.length_c   1.000
_cell.angle_alpha   90.00
_cell.angle_beta   90.00
_cell.angle_gamma   90.00
#
_symmetry.space_group_name_H-M   'P 1'
#
loop_
_entity.id
_entity.type
_entity.pdbx_description
1 polymer ?
#
loop_
_entity_poly.entity_id
_entity_poly.type
_entity_poly.pdbx_seq_one_letter_code
_entity_poly.pdbx_strand_id
1 'polypeptide(L)' 'MKSRSSIAVASLLVATSVLWGCGVKPWVKPYEREHLADPIMAFSRDPLSDKHRQHVYEVREGARGAGVSQGGGCGCN' A
#
# COMPACT_ATOMS: atom_id res chain seq x y z
N MET A 1 -42.05 7.92 -10.16
CA MET A 1 -41.59 7.13 -8.98
C MET A 1 -40.50 6.11 -9.36
N LYS A 2 -40.63 5.38 -10.47
CA LYS A 2 -39.65 4.35 -10.91
C LYS A 2 -38.22 4.86 -11.17
N SER A 3 -38.03 6.07 -11.72
CA SER A 3 -36.69 6.62 -11.99
C SER A 3 -35.93 7.06 -10.73
N ARG A 4 -36.61 7.58 -9.70
CA ARG A 4 -35.99 7.94 -8.41
C ARG A 4 -35.48 6.70 -7.68
N SER A 5 -36.23 5.60 -7.74
CA SER A 5 -35.82 4.31 -7.19
C SER A 5 -34.64 3.71 -7.94
N SER A 6 -34.60 3.82 -9.28
CA SER A 6 -33.45 3.37 -10.08
C SER A 6 -32.16 4.14 -9.79
N ILE A 7 -32.25 5.45 -9.58
CA ILE A 7 -31.09 6.29 -9.21
C ILE A 7 -30.58 5.91 -7.81
N ALA A 8 -31.48 5.67 -6.85
CA ALA A 8 -31.10 5.25 -5.50
C ALA A 8 -30.43 3.86 -5.47
N VAL A 9 -30.86 2.94 -6.33
CA VAL A 9 -30.22 1.62 -6.46
C VAL A 9 -28.84 1.72 -7.11
N ALA A 10 -28.69 2.58 -8.13
CA ALA A 10 -27.41 2.81 -8.79
C ALA A 10 -26.38 3.45 -7.85
N SER A 11 -26.77 4.44 -7.03
CA SER A 11 -25.87 5.06 -6.06
C SER A 11 -25.43 4.08 -4.97
N LEU A 12 -26.32 3.19 -4.53
CA LEU A 12 -26.00 2.16 -3.54
C LEU A 12 -25.00 1.12 -4.09
N LEU A 13 -25.15 0.73 -5.36
CA LEU A 13 -24.22 -0.20 -6.04
C LEU A 13 -22.82 0.41 -6.22
N VAL A 14 -22.73 1.69 -6.57
CA VAL A 14 -21.44 2.38 -6.67
C VAL A 14 -20.80 2.51 -5.29
N ALA A 15 -21.58 2.87 -4.27
CA ALA A 15 -21.07 3.02 -2.91
C ALA A 15 -20.47 1.72 -2.36
N THR A 16 -21.10 0.56 -2.61
CA THR A 16 -20.58 -0.72 -2.11
C THR A 16 -19.32 -1.16 -2.85
N SER A 17 -19.15 -0.84 -4.14
CA SER A 17 -17.99 -1.26 -4.95
C SER A 17 -16.64 -0.75 -4.44
N VAL A 18 -16.60 0.42 -3.80
CA VAL A 18 -15.36 1.02 -3.26
C VAL A 18 -14.83 0.26 -2.03
N LEU A 19 -15.67 -0.52 -1.34
CA LEU A 19 -15.26 -1.30 -0.18
C LEU A 19 -14.60 -2.65 -0.54
N TRP A 20 -14.61 -3.07 -1.81
CA TRP A 20 -14.09 -4.39 -2.21
C TRP A 20 -12.56 -4.46 -2.35
N GLY A 21 -11.84 -3.37 -2.09
CA GLY A 21 -10.38 -3.30 -2.28
C GLY A 21 -9.53 -3.93 -1.16
N CYS A 22 -10.08 -4.19 0.03
CA CYS A 22 -9.27 -4.51 1.23
C CYS A 22 -9.15 -6.01 1.57
N GLY A 23 -9.42 -6.91 0.63
CA GLY A 23 -9.42 -8.36 0.94
C GLY A 23 -9.25 -9.30 -0.26
N VAL A 24 -8.86 -8.79 -1.42
CA VAL A 24 -8.75 -9.60 -2.63
C VAL A 24 -7.49 -10.46 -2.54
N LYS A 25 -7.66 -11.77 -2.33
CA LYS A 25 -6.60 -12.77 -2.51
C LYS A 25 -6.20 -12.76 -3.99
N PRO A 26 -4.90 -12.59 -4.30
CA PRO A 26 -3.85 -13.34 -3.65
C PRO A 26 -2.85 -12.41 -2.97
N TRP A 27 -2.84 -12.37 -1.64
CA TRP A 27 -1.67 -11.84 -0.96
C TRP A 27 -0.51 -12.81 -1.19
N VAL A 28 0.57 -12.30 -1.76
CA VAL A 28 1.85 -12.99 -1.77
C VAL A 28 2.32 -13.06 -0.33
N LYS A 29 2.64 -14.27 0.14
CA LYS A 29 3.10 -14.45 1.52
C LYS A 29 4.36 -13.61 1.73
N PRO A 30 4.59 -13.01 2.91
CA PRO A 30 5.70 -12.05 3.09
C PRO A 30 7.07 -12.56 2.63
N TYR A 31 7.34 -13.87 2.82
CA TYR A 31 8.58 -14.53 2.40
C TYR A 31 8.63 -14.92 0.92
N GLU A 32 7.50 -14.94 0.20
CA GLU A 32 7.50 -15.15 -1.25
C GLU A 32 7.77 -13.82 -2.01
N ARG A 33 7.65 -12.68 -1.33
CA ARG A 33 7.84 -11.34 -1.93
C ARG A 33 9.27 -11.10 -2.39
N GLU A 34 10.25 -11.71 -1.73
CA GLU A 34 11.67 -11.59 -2.11
C GLU A 34 11.98 -12.21 -3.47
N HIS A 35 11.25 -13.25 -3.88
CA HIS A 35 11.40 -13.86 -5.21
C HIS A 35 10.78 -13.03 -6.33
N LEU A 36 9.80 -12.18 -6.00
CA LEU A 36 9.16 -11.27 -6.96
C LEU A 36 9.89 -9.92 -7.02
N ALA A 37 10.63 -9.54 -5.98
CA ALA A 37 11.35 -8.27 -5.91
C ALA A 37 12.75 -8.38 -6.54
N ASP A 38 12.83 -8.21 -7.87
CA ASP A 38 14.09 -8.07 -8.59
C ASP A 38 14.92 -6.90 -8.00
N PRO A 39 16.24 -7.06 -7.78
CA PRO A 39 17.14 -5.99 -7.35
C PRO A 39 16.99 -4.66 -8.11
N ILE A 40 16.61 -4.66 -9.39
CA ILE A 40 16.37 -3.43 -10.16
C ILE A 40 15.17 -2.61 -9.66
N MET A 41 14.22 -3.24 -8.97
CA MET A 41 13.03 -2.59 -8.42
C MET A 41 13.29 -1.98 -7.03
N ALA A 42 14.51 -2.05 -6.52
CA ALA A 42 14.89 -1.41 -5.27
C ALA A 42 14.80 0.12 -5.40
N PHE A 43 14.04 0.76 -4.52
CA PHE A 43 13.93 2.23 -4.49
C PHE A 43 15.25 2.91 -4.10
N SER A 44 16.12 2.19 -3.39
CA SER A 44 17.40 2.70 -2.94
C SER A 44 18.53 1.81 -3.43
N ARG A 45 19.60 2.45 -3.88
CA ARG A 45 20.88 1.80 -4.19
C ARG A 45 21.69 1.47 -2.93
N ASP A 46 21.47 2.21 -1.84
CA ASP A 46 22.13 2.02 -0.55
C ASP A 46 21.10 2.07 0.59
N PRO A 47 20.44 0.94 0.86
CA PRO A 47 19.37 0.87 1.84
C PRO A 47 19.85 1.10 3.28
N LEU A 48 21.15 0.94 3.57
CA LEU A 48 21.69 1.18 4.91
C LEU A 48 21.81 2.67 5.20
N SER A 49 22.37 3.43 4.26
CA SER A 49 22.45 4.89 4.38
C SER A 49 21.07 5.53 4.44
N ASP A 50 20.11 5.04 3.65
CA ASP A 50 18.74 5.58 3.66
C ASP A 50 18.00 5.27 4.95
N LYS A 51 18.14 4.07 5.52
CA LYS A 51 17.60 3.75 6.85
C LYS A 51 18.19 4.66 7.93
N HIS A 52 19.49 4.95 7.85
CA HIS A 52 20.12 5.87 8.79
C HIS A 52 19.53 7.27 8.70
N ARG A 53 19.37 7.82 7.48
CA ARG A 53 18.71 9.13 7.28
C ARG A 53 17.27 9.12 7.76
N GLN A 54 16.51 8.07 7.43
CA GLN A 54 15.13 7.90 7.86
C GLN A 54 15.03 7.92 9.39
N HIS A 55 15.87 7.17 10.09
CA HIS A 55 15.92 7.17 11.56
C HIS A 55 16.19 8.56 12.13
N VAL A 56 17.11 9.33 11.53
CA VAL A 56 17.37 10.72 11.94
C VAL A 56 16.11 11.60 11.75
N TYR A 57 15.40 11.47 10.63
CA TYR A 57 14.15 12.19 10.41
C TYR A 57 13.05 11.78 11.38
N GLU A 58 12.90 10.49 11.69
CA GLU A 58 11.91 10.01 12.65
C GLU A 58 12.14 10.59 14.06
N VAL A 59 13.42 10.68 14.47
CA VAL A 59 13.80 11.23 15.78
C VAL A 59 13.62 12.75 15.83
N ARG A 60 13.98 13.46 14.75
CA ARG A 60 13.96 14.93 14.71
C ARG A 60 12.56 15.50 14.46
N GLU A 61 11.83 14.90 13.55
CA GLU A 61 10.53 15.40 13.08
C GLU A 61 9.35 14.73 13.79
N GLY A 62 9.60 13.73 14.65
CA GLY A 62 8.55 13.01 15.37
C GLY A 62 7.60 12.19 14.47
N ALA A 63 7.90 12.08 13.17
CA ALA A 63 7.13 11.29 12.22
C ALA A 63 7.51 9.81 12.38
N ARG A 64 6.58 8.95 12.81
CA ARG A 64 6.77 7.49 12.84
C ARG A 64 5.81 6.81 11.87
N GLY A 65 6.29 5.80 11.16
CA GLY A 65 5.44 4.87 10.40
C GLY A 65 5.32 5.11 8.88
N ALA A 66 6.04 6.07 8.31
CA ALA A 66 6.04 6.32 6.86
C ALA A 66 7.24 5.68 6.11
N GLY A 67 7.77 4.58 6.64
CA GLY A 67 8.90 3.86 6.04
C GLY A 67 8.46 2.94 4.90
N VAL A 68 9.34 2.75 3.92
CA VAL A 68 9.18 1.72 2.88
C VAL A 68 9.51 0.34 3.46
N SER A 69 8.72 -0.68 3.11
CA SER A 69 9.06 -2.07 3.41
C SER A 69 10.32 -2.50 2.65
N GLN A 70 11.02 -3.52 3.14
CA GLN A 70 12.20 -4.03 2.44
C GLN A 70 11.79 -4.65 1.09
N GLY A 71 12.28 -4.08 -0.02
CA GLY A 71 11.97 -4.51 -1.38
C GLY A 71 11.30 -3.41 -2.23
N GLY A 72 10.87 -3.76 -3.45
CA GLY A 72 10.07 -2.88 -4.31
C GLY A 72 8.56 -2.93 -3.96
N GLY A 73 7.82 -1.84 -4.22
CA GLY A 73 6.35 -1.76 -4.02
C GLY A 73 5.87 -0.72 -2.98
N CYS A 74 4.56 -0.65 -2.71
CA CYS A 74 3.96 0.40 -1.86
C CYS A 74 4.28 0.32 -0.36
N GLY A 75 5.13 -0.62 0.08
CA GLY A 75 5.46 -0.78 1.50
C GLY A 75 4.34 -1.37 2.37
N CYS A 76 3.16 -1.58 1.80
CA CYS A 76 1.98 -2.06 2.51
C CYS A 76 2.19 -3.54 2.94
N ASN A 77 2.23 -3.82 4.24
CA ASN A 77 2.28 -5.17 4.81
C ASN A 77 1.01 -5.48 5.58
#